data_AF-A0A2I0B1Q3-F1
#
_entry.id   AF-A0A2I0B1Q3-F1
#
_cell.length_a   1.000
_cell.length_b   1.000
_cell.length_c   1.000
_cell.angle_alpha   90.00
_cell.angle_beta   90.00
_cell.angle_gamma   90.00
#
_symmetry.space_group_name_H-M   'P 1'
#
loop_
_entity.id
_entity.type
_entity.pdbx_description
1 polymer ?
#
loop_
_entity_poly.entity_id
_entity_poly.type
_entity_poly.pdbx_seq_one_letter_code
_entity_poly.pdbx_strand_id
1 'polypeptide(L)'
;MQSAAFALSPSAPLPRSRSSVANPSSKWRSLVAVPATKLTAFPIGRGGAVSSILVPRCGLSPGIGGREHATDLSPPRPDLSMRASSVPDSVPESAGDSSEKASAMTNTLLLGSLFGLWYLFNIYFNIYNKQVLKVYPYPITITSCQFLVGTALVLFMWGTNLYRRPKVSSAQLAAILPLAMVHTLGNLFTNMSLGRVAVSFTHTIKAMEPFFSVLLSAIFLGEKPTVWVLFSLVPIVGGVALASMTEASFNWAGFWSAMASNVTFQSRNVLSKKVMVKKEESLDNINLFSIITVMSLFLLTPATLFVDGVKFTPSYIQSAGLNLKQIYLRSLIAGLCFHAYQQVSYMILSRVSPVTHSVGNCVKRVVVIVTSVLFFRTPVSPINSLGNYIFIIITFLPSSFNRDEKYLI
;
A
#
# COMPACT_ATOMS: atom_id res chain seq x y z
N MET A 1 -46.85 -22.33 14.56
CA MET A 1 -47.38 -21.93 15.87
C MET A 1 -47.23 -23.10 16.83
N GLN A 2 -46.48 -22.93 17.92
CA GLN A 2 -46.76 -23.40 19.29
C GLN A 2 -45.45 -23.40 20.08
N SER A 3 -45.51 -22.78 21.27
CA SER A 3 -44.35 -22.55 22.14
C SER A 3 -44.14 -23.72 23.09
N ALA A 4 -42.88 -23.95 23.48
CA ALA A 4 -42.55 -24.59 24.75
C ALA A 4 -41.43 -23.78 25.41
N ALA A 5 -41.77 -23.03 26.46
CA ALA A 5 -40.79 -22.36 27.30
C ALA A 5 -40.27 -23.36 28.34
N PHE A 6 -38.97 -23.29 28.68
CA PHE A 6 -38.43 -23.93 29.87
C PHE A 6 -37.80 -22.89 30.79
N ALA A 7 -38.12 -23.01 32.08
CA ALA A 7 -37.93 -21.96 33.08
C ALA A 7 -36.54 -21.98 33.73
N LEU A 8 -36.19 -20.82 34.30
CA LEU A 8 -35.03 -20.63 35.16
C LEU A 8 -35.33 -21.13 36.59
N SER A 9 -34.31 -21.68 37.26
CA SER A 9 -34.25 -21.77 38.74
C SER A 9 -32.79 -21.95 39.22
N PRO A 10 -32.47 -21.61 40.49
CA PRO A 10 -31.24 -20.86 40.76
C PRO A 10 -30.25 -21.47 41.78
N SER A 11 -29.09 -20.81 41.88
CA SER A 11 -28.22 -20.69 43.09
C SER A 11 -27.45 -21.91 43.63
N ALA A 12 -26.12 -21.88 43.44
CA ALA A 12 -25.11 -22.33 44.42
C ALA A 12 -23.75 -21.62 44.17
N PRO A 13 -22.89 -21.39 45.19
CA PRO A 13 -21.92 -20.29 45.15
C PRO A 13 -20.48 -20.64 44.74
N LEU A 14 -19.76 -19.65 44.19
CA LEU A 14 -18.32 -19.69 43.91
C LEU A 14 -17.49 -19.44 45.18
N PRO A 15 -16.40 -20.21 45.44
CA PRO A 15 -15.49 -19.94 46.55
C PRO A 15 -14.57 -18.74 46.25
N ARG A 16 -14.49 -17.79 47.19
CA ARG A 16 -13.53 -16.68 47.15
C ARG A 16 -12.11 -17.18 47.42
N SER A 17 -11.20 -16.99 46.46
CA SER A 17 -9.76 -17.03 46.72
C SER A 17 -9.23 -15.62 47.01
N ARG A 18 -8.58 -15.42 48.16
CA ARG A 18 -7.82 -14.20 48.48
C ARG A 18 -6.50 -14.22 47.69
N SER A 19 -6.27 -13.23 46.83
CA SER A 19 -4.91 -12.93 46.35
C SER A 19 -4.26 -11.89 47.26
N SER A 20 -3.21 -12.31 47.98
CA SER A 20 -2.33 -11.39 48.72
C SER A 20 -1.52 -10.54 47.74
N VAL A 21 -1.26 -9.29 48.13
CA VAL A 21 -0.33 -8.40 47.42
C VAL A 21 1.09 -8.97 47.52
N ALA A 22 1.78 -9.07 46.39
CA ALA A 22 3.23 -9.26 46.32
C ALA A 22 3.77 -8.58 45.05
N ASN A 23 4.62 -7.57 45.24
CA ASN A 23 5.23 -6.76 44.17
C ASN A 23 6.74 -7.06 44.10
N PRO A 24 7.30 -7.48 42.96
CA PRO A 24 8.74 -7.56 42.77
C PRO A 24 9.23 -6.65 41.63
N SER A 25 9.31 -5.35 41.90
CA SER A 25 10.02 -4.39 41.04
C SER A 25 11.54 -4.39 41.31
N SER A 26 12.30 -5.34 40.77
CA SER A 26 13.78 -5.26 40.73
C SER A 26 14.46 -6.38 39.90
N LYS A 27 14.61 -6.19 38.57
CA LYS A 27 15.62 -6.93 37.76
C LYS A 27 15.88 -6.41 36.32
N TRP A 28 15.79 -5.10 36.09
CA TRP A 28 16.14 -4.47 34.79
C TRP A 28 16.96 -3.17 34.96
N ARG A 29 18.11 -3.27 35.63
CA ARG A 29 19.18 -2.25 35.62
C ARG A 29 20.56 -2.92 35.55
N SER A 30 20.96 -3.30 34.35
CA SER A 30 22.34 -3.51 33.87
C SER A 30 22.28 -3.87 32.39
N LEU A 31 23.40 -3.71 31.67
CA LEU A 31 23.57 -4.03 30.23
C LEU A 31 22.99 -3.04 29.20
N VAL A 32 23.32 -1.74 29.31
CA VAL A 32 23.89 -1.00 28.16
C VAL A 32 24.98 -0.06 28.68
N ALA A 33 26.24 -0.48 28.55
CA ALA A 33 27.41 0.38 28.69
C ALA A 33 28.45 -0.09 27.68
N VAL A 34 28.72 0.73 26.66
CA VAL A 34 29.77 0.53 25.64
C VAL A 34 30.43 1.90 25.44
N PRO A 35 31.77 2.00 25.43
CA PRO A 35 32.47 3.27 25.64
C PRO A 35 32.54 4.16 24.40
N ALA A 36 32.78 5.45 24.64
CA ALA A 36 33.03 6.44 23.61
C ALA A 36 34.47 6.36 23.07
N THR A 37 34.62 6.35 21.74
CA THR A 37 35.92 6.53 21.08
C THR A 37 35.99 7.93 20.48
N LYS A 38 36.97 8.73 20.93
CA LYS A 38 37.23 10.07 20.38
C LYS A 38 37.81 9.96 18.97
N LEU A 39 37.44 10.89 18.09
CA LEU A 39 38.24 11.23 16.91
C LEU A 39 38.47 12.75 16.89
N THR A 40 39.74 13.12 16.77
CA THR A 40 40.27 14.47 16.93
C THR A 40 40.25 15.27 15.62
N ALA A 41 40.27 16.59 15.73
CA ALA A 41 40.21 17.53 14.61
C ALA A 41 41.60 18.00 14.11
N PHE A 42 41.58 18.75 12.98
CA PHE A 42 42.64 19.57 12.35
C PHE A 42 43.70 18.88 11.46
N PRO A 43 44.36 19.61 10.51
CA PRO A 43 44.09 20.97 9.98
C PRO A 43 44.04 21.09 8.42
N ILE A 44 43.98 22.34 7.95
CA ILE A 44 43.89 22.86 6.56
C ILE A 44 45.13 22.58 5.69
N GLY A 45 44.94 22.40 4.37
CA GLY A 45 45.97 22.39 3.31
C GLY A 45 45.46 22.97 1.98
N ARG A 46 46.35 23.46 1.08
CA ARG A 46 46.03 24.46 0.03
C ARG A 46 46.61 24.12 -1.35
N GLY A 47 45.84 24.34 -2.43
CA GLY A 47 46.27 24.28 -3.84
C GLY A 47 46.20 22.88 -4.49
N GLY A 48 45.99 22.72 -5.81
CA GLY A 48 45.70 23.69 -6.87
C GLY A 48 45.66 23.01 -8.26
N ALA A 49 45.20 23.73 -9.29
CA ALA A 49 45.16 23.34 -10.72
C ALA A 49 44.25 22.15 -11.11
N VAL A 50 43.84 21.92 -12.37
CA VAL A 50 43.41 22.75 -13.53
C VAL A 50 42.76 21.77 -14.52
N SER A 51 41.59 22.10 -15.09
CA SER A 51 41.22 21.86 -16.50
C SER A 51 39.74 22.13 -16.76
N SER A 52 39.47 23.11 -17.62
CA SER A 52 38.15 23.39 -18.17
C SER A 52 38.20 23.20 -19.68
N ILE A 53 37.39 22.31 -20.25
CA ILE A 53 37.15 22.21 -21.70
C ILE A 53 35.62 22.18 -21.88
N LEU A 54 34.98 23.34 -22.10
CA LEU A 54 34.72 24.04 -23.37
C LEU A 54 33.58 23.42 -24.19
N VAL A 55 32.47 24.14 -24.22
CA VAL A 55 31.29 23.92 -25.07
C VAL A 55 31.36 24.88 -26.26
N PRO A 56 31.16 24.43 -27.51
CA PRO A 56 30.95 25.34 -28.64
C PRO A 56 29.46 25.69 -28.79
N ARG A 57 29.14 26.98 -28.80
CA ARG A 57 27.84 27.53 -29.19
C ARG A 57 28.00 28.14 -30.59
N CYS A 58 27.28 27.62 -31.57
CA CYS A 58 27.43 28.05 -32.97
C CYS A 58 26.65 29.33 -33.27
N GLY A 59 27.19 30.20 -34.14
CA GLY A 59 26.55 31.44 -34.57
C GLY A 59 27.06 31.91 -35.94
N LEU A 60 26.10 32.25 -36.81
CA LEU A 60 26.11 33.27 -37.89
C LEU A 60 27.35 33.46 -38.81
N SER A 61 27.13 33.19 -40.10
CA SER A 61 27.50 33.91 -41.36
C SER A 61 28.36 35.20 -41.33
N PRO A 62 28.99 35.66 -42.46
CA PRO A 62 28.65 35.36 -43.88
C PRO A 62 29.84 35.21 -44.89
N GLY A 63 29.55 34.97 -46.19
CA GLY A 63 30.34 35.58 -47.28
C GLY A 63 30.60 34.84 -48.61
N ILE A 64 29.86 35.23 -49.67
CA ILE A 64 30.29 35.46 -51.09
C ILE A 64 30.82 34.28 -51.96
N GLY A 65 30.24 34.15 -53.17
CA GLY A 65 30.85 33.48 -54.35
C GLY A 65 29.82 32.70 -55.19
N GLY A 66 29.45 33.19 -56.38
CA GLY A 66 28.35 32.61 -57.19
C GLY A 66 28.71 32.27 -58.64
N ARG A 67 27.76 31.65 -59.37
CA ARG A 67 27.67 31.64 -60.84
C ARG A 67 26.27 31.20 -61.34
N GLU A 68 25.98 31.43 -62.63
CA GLU A 68 24.62 31.68 -63.15
C GLU A 68 23.98 30.54 -63.97
N HIS A 69 22.64 30.43 -63.90
CA HIS A 69 21.65 30.16 -64.98
C HIS A 69 20.25 30.14 -64.30
N ALA A 70 19.25 30.97 -64.62
CA ALA A 70 18.53 31.20 -65.89
C ALA A 70 17.79 29.92 -66.38
N THR A 71 16.46 29.88 -66.56
CA THR A 71 15.36 30.86 -66.36
C THR A 71 14.28 30.26 -65.40
N ASP A 72 12.99 30.64 -65.25
CA ASP A 72 12.07 31.56 -65.97
C ASP A 72 10.91 32.05 -65.04
N LEU A 73 9.90 32.76 -65.59
CA LEU A 73 8.80 33.41 -64.85
C LEU A 73 7.37 33.06 -65.33
N SER A 74 6.39 33.31 -64.44
CA SER A 74 4.92 33.08 -64.51
C SER A 74 4.16 34.13 -65.39
N PRO A 75 2.80 34.33 -65.36
CA PRO A 75 1.61 33.53 -65.00
C PRO A 75 0.43 33.57 -66.08
N PRO A 76 -0.85 34.02 -65.86
CA PRO A 76 -2.05 33.20 -65.52
C PRO A 76 -3.37 33.37 -66.37
N ARG A 77 -4.43 32.62 -65.97
CA ARG A 77 -5.91 32.80 -66.19
C ARG A 77 -6.58 32.06 -67.39
N PRO A 78 -7.92 32.12 -67.59
CA PRO A 78 -8.89 31.23 -66.91
C PRO A 78 -9.95 30.60 -67.86
N ASP A 79 -10.71 29.58 -67.43
CA ASP A 79 -12.08 29.41 -67.96
C ASP A 79 -13.04 28.63 -67.03
N LEU A 80 -14.34 28.71 -67.33
CA LEU A 80 -15.48 28.38 -66.46
C LEU A 80 -16.35 27.25 -67.05
N SER A 81 -17.25 26.69 -66.22
CA SER A 81 -18.29 25.69 -66.56
C SER A 81 -17.78 24.24 -66.68
N MET A 82 -18.54 23.18 -66.34
CA MET A 82 -19.99 23.10 -66.06
C MET A 82 -20.30 22.12 -64.91
N ARG A 83 -21.46 22.31 -64.29
CA ARG A 83 -21.95 21.58 -63.10
C ARG A 83 -22.55 20.22 -63.46
N ALA A 84 -22.04 19.14 -62.85
CA ALA A 84 -22.73 17.85 -62.74
C ALA A 84 -22.75 17.41 -61.27
N SER A 85 -23.93 17.07 -60.75
CA SER A 85 -24.16 16.73 -59.36
C SER A 85 -24.64 15.31 -59.22
N SER A 86 -23.92 14.47 -58.48
CA SER A 86 -24.51 13.31 -57.78
C SER A 86 -23.53 12.66 -56.79
N VAL A 87 -24.10 12.20 -55.66
CA VAL A 87 -23.51 11.34 -54.61
C VAL A 87 -22.32 11.92 -53.81
N PRO A 88 -22.54 12.40 -52.57
CA PRO A 88 -21.50 12.34 -51.55
C PRO A 88 -21.40 10.89 -51.05
N ASP A 89 -20.29 10.21 -51.35
CA ASP A 89 -19.91 9.01 -50.62
C ASP A 89 -19.57 9.43 -49.18
N SER A 90 -20.56 9.29 -48.30
CA SER A 90 -20.37 9.47 -46.87
C SER A 90 -19.53 8.32 -46.34
N VAL A 91 -18.21 8.52 -46.30
CA VAL A 91 -17.29 7.70 -45.51
C VAL A 91 -17.87 7.60 -44.09
N PRO A 92 -18.10 6.39 -43.55
CA PRO A 92 -18.77 6.22 -42.28
C PRO A 92 -17.83 6.54 -41.10
N GLU A 93 -17.64 7.83 -40.83
CA GLU A 93 -16.90 8.39 -39.69
C GLU A 93 -17.53 8.00 -38.32
N SER A 94 -18.70 7.35 -38.34
CA SER A 94 -19.41 6.78 -37.19
C SER A 94 -18.87 5.41 -36.71
N ALA A 95 -18.18 4.66 -37.57
CA ALA A 95 -17.65 3.33 -37.21
C ALA A 95 -16.44 3.40 -36.26
N GLY A 96 -15.61 4.44 -36.37
CA GLY A 96 -14.48 4.68 -35.48
C GLY A 96 -14.94 5.10 -34.08
N ASP A 97 -15.73 6.16 -34.00
CA ASP A 97 -16.19 6.76 -32.73
C ASP A 97 -17.05 5.79 -31.87
N SER A 98 -17.85 4.92 -32.51
CA SER A 98 -18.60 3.87 -31.80
C SER A 98 -17.70 2.76 -31.24
N SER A 99 -16.67 2.34 -32.00
CA SER A 99 -15.67 1.34 -31.55
C SER A 99 -14.79 1.88 -30.42
N GLU A 100 -14.33 3.13 -30.52
CA GLU A 100 -13.54 3.78 -29.48
C GLU A 100 -14.34 3.98 -28.19
N LYS A 101 -15.61 4.42 -28.28
CA LYS A 101 -16.51 4.51 -27.11
C LYS A 101 -16.78 3.16 -26.46
N ALA A 102 -16.98 2.10 -27.25
CA ALA A 102 -17.15 0.74 -26.72
C ALA A 102 -15.88 0.24 -26.00
N SER A 103 -14.70 0.51 -26.56
CA SER A 103 -13.40 0.21 -25.94
C SER A 103 -13.20 1.00 -24.64
N ALA A 104 -13.48 2.32 -24.64
CA ALA A 104 -13.37 3.18 -23.46
C ALA A 104 -14.32 2.76 -22.32
N MET A 105 -15.57 2.40 -22.65
CA MET A 105 -16.54 1.87 -21.69
C MET A 105 -16.08 0.52 -21.12
N THR A 106 -15.55 -0.38 -21.96
CA THR A 106 -15.02 -1.69 -21.52
C THR A 106 -13.83 -1.53 -20.58
N ASN A 107 -12.89 -0.62 -20.89
CA ASN A 107 -11.75 -0.31 -20.03
C ASN A 107 -12.18 0.32 -18.70
N THR A 108 -13.20 1.18 -18.71
CA THR A 108 -13.78 1.80 -17.51
C THR A 108 -14.46 0.74 -16.62
N LEU A 109 -15.25 -0.16 -17.21
CA LEU A 109 -15.90 -1.27 -16.52
C LEU A 109 -14.87 -2.25 -15.93
N LEU A 110 -13.83 -2.60 -16.69
CA LEU A 110 -12.72 -3.43 -16.22
C LEU A 110 -12.02 -2.78 -15.01
N LEU A 111 -11.67 -1.50 -15.11
CA LEU A 111 -11.03 -0.78 -14.01
C LEU A 111 -11.94 -0.71 -12.76
N GLY A 112 -13.22 -0.39 -12.94
CA GLY A 112 -14.21 -0.42 -11.85
C GLY A 112 -14.32 -1.79 -11.19
N SER A 113 -14.31 -2.87 -11.98
CA SER A 113 -14.33 -4.25 -11.47
C SER A 113 -13.06 -4.60 -10.67
N LEU A 114 -11.89 -4.10 -11.09
CA LEU A 114 -10.63 -4.28 -10.35
C LEU A 114 -10.69 -3.57 -8.99
N PHE A 115 -11.18 -2.33 -8.93
CA PHE A 115 -11.40 -1.64 -7.64
C PHE A 115 -12.40 -2.39 -6.75
N GLY A 116 -13.51 -2.88 -7.32
CA GLY A 116 -14.49 -3.70 -6.62
C GLY A 116 -13.88 -4.97 -6.02
N LEU A 117 -13.14 -5.75 -6.81
CA LEU A 117 -12.42 -6.95 -6.37
C LEU A 117 -11.34 -6.64 -5.32
N TRP A 118 -10.59 -5.54 -5.51
CA TRP A 118 -9.58 -5.10 -4.54
C TRP A 118 -10.19 -4.84 -3.17
N TYR A 119 -11.32 -4.14 -3.11
CA TYR A 119 -12.00 -3.84 -1.86
C TYR A 119 -12.64 -5.11 -1.29
N LEU A 120 -13.29 -5.94 -2.11
CA LEU A 120 -13.92 -7.20 -1.71
C LEU A 120 -12.93 -8.15 -1.04
N PHE A 121 -11.79 -8.43 -1.69
CA PHE A 121 -10.74 -9.26 -1.12
C PHE A 121 -10.12 -8.63 0.14
N ASN A 122 -10.01 -7.30 0.21
CA ASN A 122 -9.48 -6.65 1.42
C ASN A 122 -10.47 -6.72 2.60
N ILE A 123 -11.79 -6.65 2.36
CA ILE A 123 -12.82 -6.88 3.39
C ILE A 123 -12.72 -8.31 3.92
N TYR A 124 -12.76 -9.31 3.04
CA TYR A 124 -12.69 -10.73 3.43
C TYR A 124 -11.38 -11.07 4.15
N PHE A 125 -10.24 -10.56 3.67
CA PHE A 125 -8.97 -10.67 4.37
C PHE A 125 -9.10 -10.15 5.81
N ASN A 126 -9.52 -8.91 6.02
CA ASN A 126 -9.58 -8.32 7.35
C ASN A 126 -10.55 -9.06 8.30
N ILE A 127 -11.71 -9.50 7.79
CA ILE A 127 -12.69 -10.27 8.57
C ILE A 127 -12.11 -11.63 8.98
N TYR A 128 -11.66 -12.46 8.03
CA TYR A 128 -11.16 -13.80 8.35
C TYR A 128 -9.86 -13.75 9.15
N ASN A 129 -8.93 -12.85 8.82
CA ASN A 129 -7.69 -12.64 9.57
C ASN A 129 -7.97 -12.24 11.03
N LYS A 130 -8.90 -11.31 11.28
CA LYS A 130 -9.29 -10.97 12.67
C LYS A 130 -9.97 -12.13 13.39
N GLN A 131 -10.79 -12.94 12.70
CA GLN A 131 -11.38 -14.13 13.30
C GLN A 131 -10.31 -15.16 13.71
N VAL A 132 -9.27 -15.35 12.90
CA VAL A 132 -8.12 -16.21 13.22
C VAL A 132 -7.32 -15.63 14.38
N LEU A 133 -6.92 -14.36 14.31
CA LEU A 133 -6.10 -13.71 15.35
C LEU A 133 -6.81 -13.60 16.72
N LYS A 134 -8.15 -13.66 16.76
CA LYS A 134 -8.92 -13.78 18.02
C LYS A 134 -8.75 -15.12 18.74
N VAL A 135 -8.48 -16.22 18.02
CA VAL A 135 -8.33 -17.57 18.59
C VAL A 135 -6.90 -18.09 18.57
N TYR A 136 -6.08 -17.59 17.64
CA TYR A 136 -4.68 -17.93 17.47
C TYR A 136 -3.83 -16.64 17.41
N PRO A 137 -3.48 -16.04 18.56
CA PRO A 137 -2.94 -14.68 18.66
C PRO A 137 -1.43 -14.60 18.34
N TYR A 138 -0.98 -15.29 17.29
CA TYR A 138 0.42 -15.35 16.83
C TYR A 138 0.56 -14.62 15.48
N PRO A 139 0.67 -13.27 15.48
CA PRO A 139 0.63 -12.48 14.25
C PRO A 139 1.84 -12.71 13.34
N ILE A 140 3.00 -13.11 13.88
CA ILE A 140 4.18 -13.45 13.06
C ILE A 140 3.89 -14.72 12.26
N THR A 141 3.51 -15.82 12.93
CA THR A 141 3.06 -17.05 12.27
C THR A 141 1.97 -16.81 11.23
N ILE A 142 0.90 -16.07 11.58
CA ILE A 142 -0.21 -15.80 10.66
C ILE A 142 0.23 -14.98 9.42
N THR A 143 1.14 -14.01 9.59
CA THR A 143 1.71 -13.26 8.46
C THR A 143 2.57 -14.17 7.57
N SER A 144 3.36 -15.07 8.16
CA SER A 144 4.14 -16.05 7.40
C SER A 144 3.26 -17.04 6.64
N CYS A 145 2.15 -17.51 7.23
CA CYS A 145 1.17 -18.33 6.52
C CYS A 145 0.55 -17.58 5.33
N GLN A 146 0.30 -16.27 5.44
CA GLN A 146 -0.23 -15.45 4.34
C GLN A 146 0.80 -15.32 3.20
N PHE A 147 2.07 -15.08 3.50
CA PHE A 147 3.15 -15.07 2.50
C PHE A 147 3.42 -16.46 1.91
N LEU A 148 3.22 -17.55 2.67
CA LEU A 148 3.33 -18.93 2.19
C LEU A 148 2.23 -19.25 1.17
N VAL A 149 0.97 -18.92 1.47
CA VAL A 149 -0.14 -19.08 0.53
C VAL A 149 0.08 -18.24 -0.73
N GLY A 150 0.50 -16.98 -0.58
CA GLY A 150 0.84 -16.13 -1.73
C GLY A 150 2.00 -16.68 -2.57
N THR A 151 3.04 -17.22 -1.93
CA THR A 151 4.17 -17.88 -2.60
C THR A 151 3.73 -19.12 -3.36
N ALA A 152 2.85 -19.95 -2.78
CA ALA A 152 2.30 -21.12 -3.46
C ALA A 152 1.50 -20.74 -4.71
N LEU A 153 0.68 -19.67 -4.65
CA LEU A 153 -0.05 -19.14 -5.81
C LEU A 153 0.90 -18.60 -6.89
N VAL A 154 1.95 -17.87 -6.51
CA VAL A 154 2.98 -17.36 -7.44
C VAL A 154 3.72 -18.51 -8.13
N LEU A 155 4.14 -19.52 -7.38
CA LEU A 155 4.82 -20.70 -7.92
C LEU A 155 3.90 -21.53 -8.83
N PHE A 156 2.61 -21.64 -8.49
CA PHE A 156 1.61 -22.26 -9.36
C PHE A 156 1.44 -21.48 -10.67
N MET A 157 1.32 -20.15 -10.60
CA MET A 157 1.17 -19.26 -11.75
C MET A 157 2.38 -19.34 -12.71
N TRP A 158 3.61 -19.33 -12.18
CA TRP A 158 4.82 -19.48 -12.99
C TRP A 158 5.03 -20.92 -13.48
N GLY A 159 4.67 -21.94 -12.68
CA GLY A 159 4.84 -23.35 -13.01
C GLY A 159 3.89 -23.85 -14.10
N THR A 160 2.66 -23.34 -14.11
CA THR A 160 1.66 -23.59 -15.17
C THR A 160 1.80 -22.62 -16.36
N ASN A 161 2.73 -21.67 -16.30
CA ASN A 161 2.95 -20.62 -17.31
C ASN A 161 1.72 -19.73 -17.59
N LEU A 162 0.81 -19.62 -16.61
CA LEU A 162 -0.32 -18.67 -16.61
C LEU A 162 0.16 -17.21 -16.69
N TYR A 163 1.35 -16.94 -16.15
CA TYR A 163 2.06 -15.68 -16.34
C TYR A 163 3.54 -15.96 -16.58
N ARG A 164 4.15 -15.21 -17.51
CA ARG A 164 5.54 -15.43 -17.92
C ARG A 164 6.48 -15.23 -16.73
N ARG A 165 7.18 -16.31 -16.35
CA ARG A 165 8.20 -16.27 -15.30
C ARG A 165 9.26 -15.21 -15.62
N PRO A 166 9.57 -14.29 -14.69
CA PRO A 166 10.55 -13.24 -14.94
C PRO A 166 11.96 -13.82 -14.97
N LYS A 167 12.78 -13.36 -15.91
CA LYS A 167 14.24 -13.53 -15.85
C LYS A 167 14.77 -12.44 -14.92
N VAL A 168 15.41 -12.83 -13.82
CA VAL A 168 15.93 -11.88 -12.83
C VAL A 168 17.39 -12.13 -12.53
N SER A 169 18.20 -11.08 -12.61
CA SER A 169 19.58 -11.08 -12.14
C SER A 169 19.66 -10.95 -10.62
N SER A 170 20.78 -11.37 -10.03
CA SER A 170 21.09 -11.14 -8.61
C SER A 170 21.07 -9.64 -8.26
N ALA A 171 21.55 -8.78 -9.16
CA ALA A 171 21.50 -7.31 -9.02
C ALA A 171 20.09 -6.73 -9.10
N GLN A 172 19.14 -7.37 -9.80
CA GLN A 172 17.72 -7.05 -9.70
C GLN A 172 17.14 -7.45 -8.35
N LEU A 173 17.40 -8.67 -7.89
CA LEU A 173 16.91 -9.15 -6.59
C LEU A 173 17.43 -8.30 -5.41
N ALA A 174 18.71 -7.94 -5.43
CA ALA A 174 19.32 -7.09 -4.40
C ALA A 174 18.70 -5.67 -4.33
N ALA A 175 18.23 -5.13 -5.46
CA ALA A 175 17.54 -3.84 -5.49
C ALA A 175 16.06 -3.93 -5.08
N ILE A 176 15.43 -5.11 -5.21
CA ILE A 176 14.06 -5.37 -4.73
C ILE A 176 14.06 -5.70 -3.24
N LEU A 177 15.19 -6.18 -2.67
CA LEU A 177 15.30 -6.55 -1.26
C LEU A 177 14.85 -5.46 -0.25
N PRO A 178 15.23 -4.16 -0.37
CA PRO A 178 14.72 -3.12 0.51
C PRO A 178 13.20 -2.96 0.46
N LEU A 179 12.64 -3.03 -0.76
CA LEU A 179 11.20 -2.97 -1.04
C LEU A 179 10.46 -4.18 -0.44
N ALA A 180 11.05 -5.38 -0.52
CA ALA A 180 10.52 -6.58 0.13
C ALA A 180 10.59 -6.49 1.67
N MET A 181 11.68 -6.00 2.25
CA MET A 181 11.81 -5.85 3.71
C MET A 181 10.75 -4.90 4.30
N VAL A 182 10.58 -3.70 3.74
CA VAL A 182 9.57 -2.75 4.24
C VAL A 182 8.14 -3.25 4.00
N HIS A 183 7.88 -4.00 2.91
CA HIS A 183 6.59 -4.65 2.66
C HIS A 183 6.29 -5.75 3.68
N THR A 184 7.30 -6.55 4.03
CA THR A 184 7.19 -7.62 5.05
C THR A 184 6.85 -7.03 6.41
N LEU A 185 7.61 -6.02 6.84
CA LEU A 185 7.41 -5.34 8.12
C LEU A 185 6.07 -4.61 8.19
N GLY A 186 5.65 -3.91 7.14
CA GLY A 186 4.36 -3.21 7.11
C GLY A 186 3.16 -4.15 7.25
N ASN A 187 3.20 -5.31 6.61
CA ASN A 187 2.17 -6.33 6.75
C ASN A 187 2.22 -7.01 8.14
N LEU A 188 3.41 -7.36 8.62
CA LEU A 188 3.59 -7.91 9.98
C LEU A 188 3.02 -6.95 11.04
N PHE A 189 3.43 -5.68 11.03
CA PHE A 189 2.96 -4.69 12.00
C PHE A 189 1.45 -4.42 11.88
N THR A 190 0.89 -4.49 10.68
CA THR A 190 -0.58 -4.44 10.50
C THR A 190 -1.25 -5.64 11.18
N ASN A 191 -0.74 -6.86 11.01
CA ASN A 191 -1.27 -8.06 11.67
C ASN A 191 -1.06 -8.05 13.19
N MET A 192 0.04 -7.49 13.69
CA MET A 192 0.24 -7.27 15.14
C MET A 192 -0.82 -6.34 15.71
N SER A 193 -1.18 -5.27 15.00
CA SER A 193 -2.26 -4.37 15.40
C SER A 193 -3.62 -5.06 15.37
N LEU A 194 -3.96 -5.74 14.26
CA LEU A 194 -5.18 -6.54 14.13
C LEU A 194 -5.28 -7.66 15.19
N GLY A 195 -4.16 -8.15 15.72
CA GLY A 195 -4.13 -9.09 16.85
C GLY A 195 -4.51 -8.46 18.20
N ARG A 196 -4.27 -7.17 18.39
CA ARG A 196 -4.42 -6.48 19.69
C ARG A 196 -5.63 -5.55 19.80
N VAL A 197 -6.07 -4.92 18.70
CA VAL A 197 -7.15 -3.91 18.71
C VAL A 197 -8.21 -4.22 17.65
N ALA A 198 -9.29 -3.42 17.58
CA ALA A 198 -10.33 -3.56 16.56
C ALA A 198 -9.77 -3.37 15.13
N VAL A 199 -10.44 -4.00 14.15
CA VAL A 199 -10.10 -3.85 12.72
C VAL A 199 -10.29 -2.41 12.29
N SER A 200 -11.45 -1.83 12.63
CA SER A 200 -11.75 -0.41 12.45
C SER A 200 -10.62 0.47 12.96
N PHE A 201 -10.29 0.36 14.25
CA PHE A 201 -9.26 1.20 14.86
C PHE A 201 -7.87 1.03 14.21
N THR A 202 -7.49 -0.20 13.83
CA THR A 202 -6.24 -0.42 13.07
C THR A 202 -6.23 0.39 11.78
N HIS A 203 -7.32 0.37 11.01
CA HIS A 203 -7.42 1.13 9.76
C HIS A 203 -7.58 2.64 9.98
N THR A 204 -8.21 3.07 11.07
CA THR A 204 -8.25 4.48 11.50
C THR A 204 -6.86 5.00 11.85
N ILE A 205 -6.01 4.27 12.59
CA ILE A 205 -4.61 4.68 12.80
C ILE A 205 -3.82 4.67 11.49
N LYS A 206 -4.07 3.66 10.63
CA LYS A 206 -3.43 3.59 9.31
C LYS A 206 -3.82 4.74 8.37
N ALA A 207 -4.85 5.51 8.72
CA ALA A 207 -5.26 6.71 8.02
C ALA A 207 -4.25 7.88 8.17
N MET A 208 -3.32 7.83 9.14
CA MET A 208 -2.18 8.76 9.24
C MET A 208 -1.12 8.58 8.14
N GLU A 209 -1.36 7.72 7.14
CA GLU A 209 -0.43 7.50 6.04
C GLU A 209 0.04 8.78 5.33
N PRO A 210 -0.80 9.80 5.04
CA PRO A 210 -0.36 11.06 4.44
C PRO A 210 0.63 11.85 5.32
N PHE A 211 0.46 11.81 6.65
CA PHE A 211 1.38 12.46 7.60
C PHE A 211 2.79 11.86 7.49
N PHE A 212 2.87 10.52 7.45
CA PHE A 212 4.16 9.84 7.29
C PHE A 212 4.73 9.98 5.88
N SER A 213 3.89 10.13 4.84
CA SER A 213 4.35 10.47 3.48
C SER A 213 5.11 11.79 3.48
N VAL A 214 4.44 12.87 3.92
CA VAL A 214 5.01 14.23 3.97
C VAL A 214 6.28 14.28 4.83
N LEU A 215 6.26 13.65 6.01
CA LEU A 215 7.41 13.60 6.91
C LEU A 215 8.63 12.92 6.26
N LEU A 216 8.42 11.77 5.60
CA LEU A 216 9.52 11.02 4.98
C LEU A 216 10.01 11.68 3.68
N SER A 217 9.12 12.29 2.89
CA SER A 217 9.50 13.14 1.75
C SER A 217 10.38 14.31 2.17
N ALA A 218 9.99 15.05 3.22
CA ALA A 218 10.78 16.16 3.74
C ALA A 218 12.17 15.72 4.25
N ILE A 219 12.26 14.58 4.93
CA ILE A 219 13.53 14.06 5.48
C ILE A 219 14.44 13.46 4.39
N PHE A 220 13.90 12.66 3.45
CA PHE A 220 14.71 11.84 2.55
C PHE A 220 14.84 12.37 1.12
N LEU A 221 13.92 13.23 0.67
CA LEU A 221 13.95 13.90 -0.63
C LEU A 221 14.23 15.41 -0.51
N GLY A 222 14.06 16.01 0.68
CA GLY A 222 14.22 17.45 0.89
C GLY A 222 13.02 18.29 0.43
N GLU A 223 11.89 17.64 0.12
CA GLU A 223 10.65 18.28 -0.30
C GLU A 223 10.04 19.08 0.86
N LYS A 224 10.02 20.41 0.75
CA LYS A 224 9.42 21.28 1.78
C LYS A 224 7.89 21.29 1.59
N PRO A 225 7.08 20.77 2.53
CA PRO A 225 5.63 20.83 2.39
C PRO A 225 5.13 22.27 2.44
N THR A 226 4.12 22.57 1.63
CA THR A 226 3.45 23.87 1.68
C THR A 226 2.69 24.02 3.00
N VAL A 227 2.43 25.28 3.40
CA VAL A 227 1.66 25.59 4.61
C VAL A 227 0.25 24.97 4.54
N TRP A 228 -0.34 24.89 3.34
CA TRP A 228 -1.62 24.23 3.09
C TRP A 228 -1.58 22.71 3.34
N VAL A 229 -0.50 22.04 2.93
CA VAL A 229 -0.27 20.63 3.26
C VAL A 229 -0.16 20.44 4.77
N LEU A 230 0.57 21.31 5.48
CA LEU A 230 0.65 21.23 6.95
C LEU A 230 -0.72 21.43 7.63
N PHE A 231 -1.53 22.38 7.18
CA PHE A 231 -2.90 22.55 7.68
C PHE A 231 -3.80 21.35 7.39
N SER A 232 -3.65 20.67 6.25
CA SER A 232 -4.45 19.47 5.94
C SER A 232 -4.07 18.25 6.80
N LEU A 233 -2.85 18.20 7.34
CA LEU A 233 -2.43 17.17 8.29
C LEU A 233 -3.05 17.33 9.68
N VAL A 234 -3.32 18.57 10.13
CA VAL A 234 -3.88 18.85 11.47
C VAL A 234 -5.16 18.04 11.76
N PRO A 235 -6.21 18.07 10.91
CA PRO A 235 -7.44 17.34 11.20
C PRO A 235 -7.32 15.82 10.94
N ILE A 236 -6.33 15.35 10.14
CA ILE A 236 -6.00 13.92 10.02
C ILE A 236 -5.44 13.40 11.35
N VAL A 237 -4.43 14.08 11.90
CA VAL A 237 -3.81 13.72 13.18
C VAL A 237 -4.83 13.88 14.32
N GLY A 238 -5.60 14.96 14.33
CA GLY A 238 -6.66 15.20 15.32
C GLY A 238 -7.75 14.12 15.29
N GLY A 239 -8.20 13.69 14.11
CA GLY A 239 -9.18 12.61 13.97
C GLY A 239 -8.68 11.28 14.54
N VAL A 240 -7.41 10.93 14.31
CA VAL A 240 -6.81 9.69 14.84
C VAL A 240 -6.54 9.79 16.35
N ALA A 241 -6.16 10.97 16.86
CA ALA A 241 -6.04 11.20 18.30
C ALA A 241 -7.39 11.04 19.00
N LEU A 242 -8.46 11.65 18.48
CA LEU A 242 -9.82 11.57 19.02
C LEU A 242 -10.38 10.14 18.98
N ALA A 243 -10.17 9.42 17.86
CA ALA A 243 -10.52 8.01 17.76
C ALA A 243 -9.74 7.17 18.80
N SER A 244 -8.45 7.44 19.01
CA SER A 244 -7.61 6.73 19.98
C SER A 244 -8.06 6.95 21.43
N MET A 245 -8.49 8.16 21.78
CA MET A 245 -9.02 8.50 23.11
C MET A 245 -10.38 7.84 23.41
N THR A 246 -11.11 7.40 22.38
CA THR A 246 -12.51 6.96 22.49
C THR A 246 -12.74 5.51 22.03
N GLU A 247 -11.66 4.79 21.70
CA GLU A 247 -11.68 3.39 21.27
C GLU A 247 -11.65 2.44 22.47
N ALA A 248 -12.73 1.67 22.65
CA ALA A 248 -12.86 0.70 23.73
C ALA A 248 -11.82 -0.45 23.66
N SER A 249 -11.28 -0.75 22.47
CA SER A 249 -10.23 -1.76 22.28
C SER A 249 -8.80 -1.22 22.30
N PHE A 250 -8.58 0.03 22.75
CA PHE A 250 -7.26 0.67 22.70
C PHE A 250 -6.17 -0.17 23.40
N ASN A 251 -5.04 -0.36 22.72
CA ASN A 251 -3.88 -1.06 23.26
C ASN A 251 -2.60 -0.44 22.70
N TRP A 252 -1.66 -0.04 23.57
CA TRP A 252 -0.42 0.63 23.17
C TRP A 252 0.41 -0.17 22.15
N ALA A 253 0.55 -1.49 22.31
CA ALA A 253 1.31 -2.31 21.36
C ALA A 253 0.60 -2.39 19.99
N GLY A 254 -0.74 -2.48 20.01
CA GLY A 254 -1.54 -2.42 18.79
C GLY A 254 -1.45 -1.07 18.09
N PHE A 255 -1.53 0.03 18.84
CA PHE A 255 -1.39 1.39 18.34
C PHE A 255 -0.01 1.63 17.71
N TRP A 256 1.07 1.33 18.44
CA TRP A 256 2.43 1.53 17.94
C TRP A 256 2.75 0.64 16.73
N SER A 257 2.23 -0.59 16.68
CA SER A 257 2.37 -1.43 15.47
C SER A 257 1.59 -0.87 14.27
N ALA A 258 0.38 -0.32 14.43
CA ALA A 258 -0.29 0.38 13.34
C ALA A 258 0.49 1.61 12.85
N MET A 259 1.07 2.40 13.77
CA MET A 259 1.94 3.53 13.44
C MET A 259 3.20 3.09 12.69
N ALA A 260 3.88 2.04 13.17
CA ALA A 260 5.05 1.46 12.49
C ALA A 260 4.69 0.90 11.10
N SER A 261 3.46 0.42 10.90
CA SER A 261 2.97 0.02 9.58
C SER A 261 2.87 1.20 8.61
N ASN A 262 2.53 2.41 9.08
CA ASN A 262 2.51 3.61 8.23
C ASN A 262 3.94 4.03 7.85
N VAL A 263 4.86 4.07 8.81
CA VAL A 263 6.28 4.38 8.55
C VAL A 263 6.86 3.44 7.50
N THR A 264 6.60 2.14 7.62
CA THR A 264 7.13 1.12 6.70
C THR A 264 6.48 1.16 5.32
N PHE A 265 5.14 1.31 5.23
CA PHE A 265 4.47 1.46 3.93
C PHE A 265 4.81 2.79 3.23
N GLN A 266 5.09 3.88 3.94
CA GLN A 266 5.53 5.13 3.31
C GLN A 266 7.02 5.14 2.97
N SER A 267 7.86 4.52 3.80
CA SER A 267 9.25 4.20 3.43
C SER A 267 9.30 3.41 2.12
N ARG A 268 8.35 2.49 1.89
CA ARG A 268 8.22 1.76 0.63
C ARG A 268 8.06 2.69 -0.57
N ASN A 269 7.14 3.65 -0.47
CA ASN A 269 6.80 4.57 -1.57
C ASN A 269 7.97 5.54 -1.87
N VAL A 270 8.63 6.03 -0.82
CA VAL A 270 9.82 6.88 -0.91
C VAL A 270 11.01 6.12 -1.50
N LEU A 271 11.25 4.88 -1.04
CA LEU A 271 12.30 4.01 -1.59
C LEU A 271 12.03 3.62 -3.05
N SER A 272 10.77 3.36 -3.44
CA SER A 272 10.47 3.11 -4.86
C SER A 272 10.82 4.30 -5.74
N LYS A 273 10.51 5.55 -5.33
CA LYS A 273 10.94 6.75 -6.07
C LYS A 273 12.47 6.79 -6.23
N LYS A 274 13.23 6.53 -5.16
CA LYS A 274 14.71 6.59 -5.15
C LYS A 274 15.41 5.42 -5.87
N VAL A 275 14.78 4.25 -5.95
CA VAL A 275 15.32 3.05 -6.61
C VAL A 275 14.93 2.98 -8.09
N MET A 276 13.72 3.41 -8.47
CA MET A 276 13.26 3.38 -9.86
C MET A 276 14.01 4.36 -10.78
N VAL A 277 14.55 5.45 -10.24
CA VAL A 277 15.39 6.42 -10.98
C VAL A 277 16.73 5.81 -11.47
N LYS A 278 17.08 4.57 -11.08
CA LYS A 278 18.39 3.95 -11.36
C LYS A 278 18.37 2.69 -12.23
N LYS A 279 17.26 2.31 -12.89
CA LYS A 279 17.20 1.06 -13.68
C LYS A 279 16.42 1.19 -15.00
N GLU A 280 17.08 0.81 -16.10
CA GLU A 280 16.50 0.77 -17.45
C GLU A 280 15.65 -0.49 -17.72
N GLU A 281 15.93 -1.62 -17.06
CA GLU A 281 15.06 -2.80 -17.10
C GLU A 281 13.97 -2.71 -16.01
N SER A 282 12.78 -2.26 -16.42
CA SER A 282 11.60 -2.26 -15.56
C SER A 282 10.92 -3.64 -15.52
N LEU A 283 10.86 -4.21 -14.31
CA LEU A 283 10.06 -5.41 -14.02
C LEU A 283 8.59 -5.02 -14.00
N ASP A 284 7.72 -5.83 -14.62
CA ASP A 284 6.28 -5.58 -14.58
C ASP A 284 5.73 -5.67 -13.15
N ASN A 285 4.64 -4.94 -12.87
CA ASN A 285 4.09 -4.81 -11.52
C ASN A 285 3.63 -6.15 -10.91
N ILE A 286 3.22 -7.12 -11.75
CA ILE A 286 2.73 -8.44 -11.32
C ILE A 286 3.92 -9.29 -10.86
N ASN A 287 4.96 -9.42 -11.68
CA ASN A 287 6.17 -10.15 -11.32
C ASN A 287 6.96 -9.46 -10.20
N LEU A 288 6.97 -8.12 -10.15
CA LEU A 288 7.57 -7.37 -9.04
C LEU A 288 6.90 -7.72 -7.70
N PHE A 289 5.57 -7.68 -7.62
CA PHE A 289 4.85 -8.10 -6.41
C PHE A 289 4.99 -9.59 -6.11
N SER A 290 5.06 -10.43 -7.14
CA SER A 290 5.32 -11.87 -7.01
C SER A 290 6.68 -12.14 -6.35
N ILE A 291 7.74 -11.48 -6.84
CA ILE A 291 9.09 -11.56 -6.25
C ILE A 291 9.09 -11.04 -4.81
N ILE A 292 8.45 -9.89 -4.55
CA ILE A 292 8.30 -9.34 -3.20
C ILE A 292 7.63 -10.37 -2.27
N THR A 293 6.55 -11.01 -2.70
CA THR A 293 5.82 -12.03 -1.91
C THR A 293 6.71 -13.21 -1.54
N VAL A 294 7.46 -13.74 -2.52
CA VAL A 294 8.39 -14.87 -2.30
C VAL A 294 9.52 -14.45 -1.34
N MET A 295 10.12 -13.28 -1.54
CA MET A 295 11.15 -12.74 -0.64
C MET A 295 10.62 -12.50 0.78
N SER A 296 9.39 -11.99 0.92
CA SER A 296 8.74 -11.76 2.21
C SER A 296 8.56 -13.04 3.02
N LEU A 297 8.27 -14.18 2.38
CA LEU A 297 8.25 -15.47 3.05
C LEU A 297 9.62 -15.82 3.64
N PHE A 298 10.69 -15.75 2.83
CA PHE A 298 12.05 -16.08 3.29
C PHE A 298 12.57 -15.12 4.36
N LEU A 299 12.20 -13.85 4.30
CA LEU A 299 12.55 -12.85 5.33
C LEU A 299 11.84 -13.11 6.67
N LEU A 300 10.57 -13.55 6.65
CA LEU A 300 9.77 -13.70 7.86
C LEU A 300 9.83 -15.10 8.49
N THR A 301 10.14 -16.14 7.70
CA THR A 301 10.33 -17.52 8.17
C THR A 301 11.30 -17.64 9.36
N PRO A 302 12.56 -17.13 9.31
CA PRO A 302 13.49 -17.25 10.43
C PRO A 302 12.99 -16.53 11.69
N ALA A 303 12.37 -15.35 11.55
CA ALA A 303 11.75 -14.63 12.67
C ALA A 303 10.58 -15.41 13.29
N THR A 304 9.80 -16.13 12.47
CA THR A 304 8.70 -17.00 12.93
C THR A 304 9.22 -18.17 13.75
N LEU A 305 10.23 -18.87 13.24
CA LEU A 305 10.85 -20.00 13.92
C LEU A 305 11.55 -19.59 15.23
N PHE A 306 12.12 -18.38 15.28
CA PHE A 306 12.79 -17.87 16.47
C PHE A 306 11.83 -17.37 17.56
N VAL A 307 10.74 -16.68 17.20
CA VAL A 307 9.82 -16.05 18.17
C VAL A 307 8.67 -16.96 18.57
N ASP A 308 7.95 -17.51 17.58
CA ASP A 308 6.77 -18.34 17.84
C ASP A 308 7.17 -19.82 18.05
N GLY A 309 8.25 -20.27 17.39
CA GLY A 309 8.69 -21.67 17.40
C GLY A 309 7.75 -22.57 16.60
N VAL A 310 7.79 -23.89 16.86
CA VAL A 310 6.95 -24.88 16.17
C VAL A 310 5.51 -24.97 16.75
N LYS A 311 5.01 -23.89 17.36
CA LYS A 311 3.65 -23.82 17.97
C LYS A 311 2.51 -23.88 16.95
N PHE A 312 2.82 -23.83 15.66
CA PHE A 312 1.89 -24.08 14.57
C PHE A 312 1.53 -25.57 14.37
N THR A 313 2.10 -26.48 15.17
CA THR A 313 1.82 -27.92 15.07
C THR A 313 0.34 -28.22 15.41
N PRO A 314 -0.36 -29.09 14.65
CA PRO A 314 -1.74 -29.48 14.95
C PRO A 314 -1.98 -29.93 16.39
N SER A 315 -1.00 -30.62 17.00
CA SER A 315 -1.05 -31.04 18.41
C SER A 315 -1.21 -29.88 19.38
N TYR A 316 -0.53 -28.75 19.17
CA TYR A 316 -0.66 -27.56 20.01
C TYR A 316 -2.06 -26.96 19.90
N ILE A 317 -2.55 -26.75 18.67
CA ILE A 317 -3.87 -26.16 18.41
C ILE A 317 -5.00 -27.06 18.95
N GLN A 318 -4.86 -28.39 18.83
CA GLN A 318 -5.80 -29.36 19.39
C GLN A 318 -5.75 -29.41 20.92
N SER A 319 -4.55 -29.36 21.52
CA SER A 319 -4.38 -29.29 22.99
C SER A 319 -4.95 -28.00 23.59
N ALA A 320 -5.00 -26.92 22.82
CA ALA A 320 -5.65 -25.66 23.19
C ALA A 320 -7.19 -25.69 23.05
N GLY A 321 -7.80 -26.85 22.71
CA GLY A 321 -9.24 -27.01 22.55
C GLY A 321 -9.82 -26.30 21.32
N LEU A 322 -8.98 -25.89 20.36
CA LEU A 322 -9.40 -25.11 19.20
C LEU A 322 -9.78 -26.01 18.02
N ASN A 323 -10.83 -25.63 17.29
CA ASN A 323 -11.25 -26.35 16.08
C ASN A 323 -10.23 -26.15 14.94
N LEU A 324 -9.33 -27.14 14.78
CA LEU A 324 -8.30 -27.20 13.74
C LEU A 324 -8.84 -26.83 12.36
N LYS A 325 -9.87 -27.55 11.88
CA LYS A 325 -10.43 -27.39 10.54
C LYS A 325 -10.91 -25.96 10.29
N GLN A 326 -11.56 -25.36 11.29
CA GLN A 326 -12.03 -23.98 11.23
C GLN A 326 -10.89 -22.95 11.19
N ILE A 327 -9.82 -23.16 11.96
CA ILE A 327 -8.64 -22.27 11.94
C ILE A 327 -7.89 -22.39 10.61
N TYR A 328 -7.58 -23.61 10.16
CA TYR A 328 -6.88 -23.82 8.88
C TYR A 328 -7.67 -23.26 7.69
N LEU A 329 -8.99 -23.50 7.63
CA LEU A 329 -9.83 -22.99 6.55
C LEU A 329 -9.90 -21.44 6.57
N ARG A 330 -10.08 -20.82 7.73
CA ARG A 330 -10.12 -19.34 7.84
C ARG A 330 -8.76 -18.71 7.56
N SER A 331 -7.66 -19.32 8.00
CA SER A 331 -6.30 -18.88 7.66
C SER A 331 -6.00 -19.01 6.17
N LEU A 332 -6.45 -20.10 5.52
CA LEU A 332 -6.31 -20.28 4.08
C LEU A 332 -7.09 -19.22 3.32
N ILE A 333 -8.37 -19.00 3.63
CA ILE A 333 -9.18 -17.95 3.00
C ILE A 333 -8.57 -16.57 3.25
N ALA A 334 -8.11 -16.28 4.46
CA ALA A 334 -7.41 -15.02 4.76
C ALA A 334 -6.12 -14.87 3.93
N GLY A 335 -5.32 -15.93 3.75
CA GLY A 335 -4.10 -15.93 2.93
C GLY A 335 -4.38 -15.76 1.43
N LEU A 336 -5.41 -16.44 0.91
CA LEU A 336 -5.87 -16.28 -0.48
C LEU A 336 -6.34 -14.84 -0.73
N CYS A 337 -7.21 -14.31 0.12
CA CYS A 337 -7.69 -12.93 0.04
C CYS A 337 -6.55 -11.91 0.23
N PHE A 338 -5.58 -12.18 1.11
CA PHE A 338 -4.40 -11.35 1.33
C PHE A 338 -3.58 -11.19 0.05
N HIS A 339 -3.21 -12.31 -0.57
CA HIS A 339 -2.45 -12.27 -1.83
C HIS A 339 -3.29 -11.64 -2.95
N ALA A 340 -4.57 -12.01 -3.08
CA ALA A 340 -5.45 -11.47 -4.11
C ALA A 340 -5.65 -9.95 -4.03
N TYR A 341 -5.93 -9.39 -2.84
CA TYR A 341 -6.11 -7.93 -2.74
C TYR A 341 -4.81 -7.18 -3.05
N GLN A 342 -3.65 -7.73 -2.67
CA GLN A 342 -2.37 -7.07 -2.98
C GLN A 342 -2.02 -7.18 -4.47
N GLN A 343 -2.21 -8.35 -5.08
CA GLN A 343 -2.03 -8.56 -6.52
C GLN A 343 -2.90 -7.59 -7.34
N VAL A 344 -4.21 -7.52 -7.05
CA VAL A 344 -5.14 -6.60 -7.73
C VAL A 344 -4.74 -5.13 -7.51
N SER A 345 -4.21 -4.79 -6.32
CA SER A 345 -3.68 -3.44 -6.07
C SER A 345 -2.53 -3.07 -7.01
N TYR A 346 -1.58 -3.97 -7.25
CA TYR A 346 -0.48 -3.75 -8.21
C TYR A 346 -0.98 -3.75 -9.68
N MET A 347 -2.02 -4.52 -10.00
CA MET A 347 -2.69 -4.46 -11.32
C MET A 347 -3.44 -3.15 -11.56
N ILE A 348 -4.02 -2.53 -10.53
CA ILE A 348 -4.62 -1.19 -10.62
C ILE A 348 -3.52 -0.15 -10.81
N LEU A 349 -2.42 -0.23 -10.03
CA LEU A 349 -1.30 0.70 -10.12
C LEU A 349 -0.65 0.75 -11.52
N SER A 350 -0.71 -0.36 -12.29
CA SER A 350 -0.25 -0.39 -13.68
C SER A 350 -1.23 0.22 -14.69
N ARG A 351 -2.40 0.71 -14.25
CA ARG A 351 -3.49 1.23 -15.10
C ARG A 351 -3.98 2.63 -14.71
N VAL A 352 -3.59 3.13 -13.53
CA VAL A 352 -4.00 4.45 -13.02
C VAL A 352 -2.79 5.20 -12.46
N SER A 353 -2.93 6.52 -12.29
CA SER A 353 -1.87 7.31 -11.65
C SER A 353 -1.64 6.88 -10.19
N PRO A 354 -0.42 7.02 -9.65
CA PRO A 354 -0.16 6.78 -8.23
C PRO A 354 -1.08 7.57 -7.28
N VAL A 355 -1.48 8.78 -7.67
CA VAL A 355 -2.45 9.62 -6.94
C VAL A 355 -3.83 8.96 -6.91
N THR A 356 -4.33 8.47 -8.05
CA THR A 356 -5.60 7.73 -8.14
C THR A 356 -5.57 6.45 -7.28
N HIS A 357 -4.44 5.74 -7.27
CA HIS A 357 -4.24 4.55 -6.44
C HIS A 357 -4.26 4.87 -4.95
N SER A 358 -3.68 6.01 -4.55
CA SER A 358 -3.73 6.50 -3.16
C SER A 358 -5.15 6.85 -2.71
N VAL A 359 -5.92 7.59 -3.53
CA VAL A 359 -7.34 7.86 -3.26
C VAL A 359 -8.11 6.54 -3.10
N GLY A 360 -7.84 5.55 -3.97
CA GLY A 360 -8.38 4.20 -3.84
C GLY A 360 -8.04 3.51 -2.52
N ASN A 361 -6.79 3.62 -2.04
CA ASN A 361 -6.39 3.11 -0.72
C ASN A 361 -7.16 3.74 0.43
N CYS A 362 -7.46 5.04 0.34
CA CYS A 362 -8.26 5.76 1.33
C CYS A 362 -9.70 5.24 1.35
N VAL A 363 -10.36 5.13 0.20
CA VAL A 363 -11.71 4.56 0.09
C VAL A 363 -11.74 3.11 0.59
N LYS A 364 -10.75 2.30 0.22
CA LYS A 364 -10.59 0.92 0.71
C LYS A 364 -10.55 0.85 2.24
N ARG A 365 -9.81 1.73 2.91
CA ARG A 365 -9.77 1.80 4.39
C ARG A 365 -11.15 2.10 4.95
N VAL A 366 -11.84 3.10 4.42
CA VAL A 366 -13.18 3.51 4.85
C VAL A 366 -14.17 2.35 4.74
N VAL A 367 -14.19 1.66 3.60
CA VAL A 367 -15.04 0.49 3.37
C VAL A 367 -14.72 -0.63 4.37
N VAL A 368 -13.44 -0.91 4.65
CA VAL A 368 -13.04 -1.90 5.66
C VAL A 368 -13.43 -1.48 7.09
N ILE A 369 -13.31 -0.20 7.44
CA ILE A 369 -13.75 0.32 8.75
C ILE A 369 -15.25 0.06 8.92
N VAL A 370 -16.09 0.54 8.00
CA VAL A 370 -17.55 0.41 8.05
C VAL A 370 -17.98 -1.07 8.07
N THR A 371 -17.48 -1.88 7.13
CA THR A 371 -17.84 -3.31 7.05
C THR A 371 -17.38 -4.08 8.29
N SER A 372 -16.21 -3.77 8.85
CA SER A 372 -15.73 -4.44 10.07
C SER A 372 -16.53 -4.06 11.32
N VAL A 373 -16.99 -2.82 11.44
CA VAL A 373 -17.90 -2.38 12.51
C VAL A 373 -19.23 -3.15 12.42
N LEU A 374 -19.85 -3.19 11.24
CA LEU A 374 -21.11 -3.89 11.01
C LEU A 374 -20.98 -5.41 11.26
N PHE A 375 -19.90 -6.03 10.78
CA PHE A 375 -19.68 -7.46 10.91
C PHE A 375 -19.37 -7.90 12.34
N PHE A 376 -18.43 -7.20 13.02
CA PHE A 376 -18.05 -7.56 14.39
C PHE A 376 -18.97 -6.99 15.47
N ARG A 377 -19.91 -6.11 15.09
CA ARG A 377 -20.79 -5.35 15.99
C ARG A 377 -20.01 -4.66 17.12
N THR A 378 -18.84 -4.13 16.76
CA THR A 378 -17.97 -3.41 17.69
C THR A 378 -18.71 -2.17 18.20
N PRO A 379 -18.80 -1.92 19.52
CA PRO A 379 -19.43 -0.71 20.03
C PRO A 379 -18.61 0.51 19.60
N VAL A 380 -19.19 1.35 18.73
CA VAL A 380 -18.56 2.59 18.26
C VAL A 380 -19.21 3.75 19.00
N SER A 381 -18.43 4.49 19.78
CA SER A 381 -18.90 5.75 20.36
C SER A 381 -19.32 6.72 19.24
N PRO A 382 -20.42 7.49 19.37
CA PRO A 382 -20.87 8.42 18.34
C PRO A 382 -19.77 9.38 17.85
N ILE A 383 -18.83 9.75 18.72
CA ILE A 383 -17.69 10.61 18.40
C ILE A 383 -16.61 9.90 17.55
N ASN A 384 -16.46 8.58 17.68
CA ASN A 384 -15.59 7.76 16.82
C ASN A 384 -16.25 7.56 15.44
N SER A 385 -17.59 7.42 15.38
CA SER A 385 -18.33 7.49 14.11
C SER A 385 -18.15 8.84 13.43
N LEU A 386 -18.26 9.95 14.18
CA LEU A 386 -18.02 11.30 13.66
C LEU A 386 -16.58 11.47 13.16
N GLY A 387 -15.58 11.00 13.92
CA GLY A 387 -14.16 11.06 13.54
C GLY A 387 -13.85 10.29 12.25
N ASN A 388 -14.43 9.10 12.07
CA ASN A 388 -14.31 8.37 10.80
C ASN A 388 -15.04 9.10 9.64
N TYR A 389 -16.19 9.71 9.88
CA TYR A 389 -16.93 10.49 8.87
C TYR A 389 -16.19 11.77 8.46
N ILE A 390 -15.61 12.48 9.42
CA ILE A 390 -14.76 13.65 9.22
C ILE A 390 -13.48 13.26 8.47
N PHE A 391 -12.84 12.13 8.82
CA PHE A 391 -11.69 11.62 8.07
C PHE A 391 -12.02 11.34 6.59
N ILE A 392 -13.20 10.76 6.29
CA ILE A 392 -13.68 10.59 4.91
C ILE A 392 -13.72 11.95 4.20
N ILE A 393 -14.43 12.92 4.76
CA ILE A 393 -14.61 14.26 4.16
C ILE A 393 -13.26 14.94 3.92
N ILE A 394 -12.37 14.94 4.91
CA ILE A 394 -11.03 15.55 4.81
C ILE A 394 -10.20 14.87 3.72
N THR A 395 -10.31 13.56 3.53
CA THR A 395 -9.50 12.86 2.53
C THR A 395 -9.96 13.14 1.10
N PHE A 396 -11.23 13.51 0.91
CA PHE A 396 -11.79 13.88 -0.39
C PHE A 396 -11.72 15.39 -0.73
N LEU A 397 -11.47 16.26 0.25
CA LEU A 397 -11.37 17.71 0.02
C LEU A 397 -10.13 18.15 -0.82
N PRO A 398 -8.90 17.65 -0.55
CA PRO A 398 -7.69 18.04 -1.29
C PRO A 398 -7.75 17.75 -2.79
N SER A 399 -8.43 16.66 -3.20
CA SER A 399 -8.62 16.31 -4.61
C SER A 399 -9.41 17.34 -5.42
N SER A 400 -10.13 18.26 -4.76
CA SER A 400 -10.86 19.34 -5.42
C SER A 400 -10.04 20.63 -5.55
N PHE A 401 -9.02 20.84 -4.73
CA PHE A 401 -8.26 22.10 -4.66
C PHE A 401 -6.93 22.08 -5.43
N ASN A 402 -6.20 20.96 -5.46
CA ASN A 402 -4.87 20.90 -6.08
C ASN A 402 -4.89 20.19 -7.45
N ARG A 403 -5.49 20.80 -8.47
CA ARG A 403 -5.34 20.32 -9.86
C ARG A 403 -3.94 20.57 -10.45
N ASP A 404 -3.17 21.49 -9.86
CA ASP A 404 -1.90 21.97 -10.42
C ASP A 404 -0.62 21.39 -9.75
N GLU A 405 -0.70 20.86 -8.51
CA GLU A 405 0.45 20.20 -7.85
C GLU A 405 0.54 18.71 -8.20
N LYS A 406 1.07 18.39 -9.39
CA LYS A 406 1.27 17.02 -9.90
C LYS A 406 2.33 16.17 -9.16
N TYR A 407 2.82 16.58 -7.98
CA TYR A 407 4.03 16.02 -7.36
C TYR A 407 3.91 15.56 -5.89
N LEU A 408 2.72 15.56 -5.28
CA LEU A 408 2.55 15.15 -3.88
C LEU A 408 1.45 14.10 -3.64
N ILE A 409 1.63 12.89 -4.19
CA ILE A 409 1.55 11.61 -3.45
C ILE A 409 2.58 10.63 -4.06
#